data_AF-A0A0D3ISK1-F1
#
_entry.id   AF-A0A0D3ISK1-F1
#
_cell.length_a   1.000
_cell.length_b   1.000
_cell.length_c   1.000
_cell.angle_alpha   90.00
_cell.angle_beta   90.00
_cell.angle_gamma   90.00
#
_symmetry.space_group_name_H-M   'P 1'
#
loop_
_entity.id
_entity.type
_entity.pdbx_description
1 polymer ?
#
loop_
_entity_poly.entity_id
_entity_poly.type
_entity_poly.pdbx_seq_one_letter_code
_entity_poly.pdbx_strand_id
1 'polypeptide(L)'
;MRRQSATRVGVWSIKQFHGGKEYLMRAHFGLPSVSNEEEKKDKPPITVKFEIPYFTVSGIQVRYLKIIEKSGYQALPWVRYITQNGDYQLRMG
;
A
#
# COMPACT_ATOMS: atom_id res chain seq x y z
N MET A 1 17.14 -4.00 -5.45
CA MET A 1 16.55 -5.18 -4.77
C MET A 1 17.42 -5.48 -3.56
N ARG A 2 16.94 -5.28 -2.33
CA ARG A 2 17.66 -5.67 -1.11
C ARG A 2 17.05 -6.99 -0.63
N ARG A 3 17.86 -8.05 -0.49
CA ARG A 3 17.45 -9.28 0.20
C ARG A 3 17.46 -9.00 1.71
N GLN A 4 16.31 -9.10 2.36
CA GLN A 4 16.25 -9.26 3.82
C GLN A 4 16.15 -10.75 4.12
N SER A 5 16.98 -11.22 5.05
CA SER A 5 17.12 -12.62 5.41
C SER A 5 15.81 -13.19 5.97
N ALA A 6 15.45 -14.40 5.50
CA ALA A 6 14.31 -15.22 5.91
C ALA A 6 12.89 -14.75 5.53
N THR A 7 12.69 -14.17 4.35
CA THR A 7 11.35 -14.10 3.72
C THR A 7 11.46 -14.49 2.25
N ARG A 8 10.71 -15.52 1.80
CA ARG A 8 10.64 -15.98 0.40
C ARG A 8 9.80 -15.01 -0.47
N VAL A 9 10.04 -13.70 -0.36
CA VAL A 9 9.24 -12.66 -1.01
C VAL A 9 10.15 -11.65 -1.71
N GLY A 10 9.84 -11.35 -2.97
CA GLY A 10 10.43 -10.24 -3.70
C GLY A 10 9.65 -8.96 -3.42
N VAL A 11 10.34 -7.88 -3.02
CA VAL A 11 9.71 -6.57 -2.81
C VAL A 11 10.12 -5.62 -3.93
N TRP A 12 9.13 -5.15 -4.68
CA TRP A 12 9.29 -4.05 -5.61
C TRP A 12 8.80 -2.76 -4.97
N SER A 13 9.66 -1.75 -4.89
CA SER A 13 9.37 -0.48 -4.22
C SER A 13 9.52 0.67 -5.21
N ILE A 14 8.47 1.49 -5.30
CA ILE A 14 8.41 2.70 -6.11
C ILE A 14 8.11 3.85 -5.16
N LYS A 15 9.00 4.84 -5.08
CA LYS A 15 8.84 5.96 -4.13
C LYS A 15 7.68 6.89 -4.50
N GLN A 16 7.50 7.13 -5.80
CA GLN A 16 6.49 8.03 -6.34
C GLN A 16 5.82 7.35 -7.52
N PHE A 17 4.54 7.04 -7.35
CA PHE A 17 3.71 6.44 -8.39
C PHE A 17 2.61 7.45 -8.76
N HIS A 18 2.79 8.14 -9.88
CA HIS A 18 1.82 9.14 -10.34
C HIS A 18 0.59 8.44 -10.93
N GLY A 19 -0.60 9.01 -10.71
CA GLY A 19 -1.84 8.47 -11.28
C GLY A 19 -1.81 8.41 -12.80
N GLY A 20 -2.49 7.42 -13.39
CA GLY A 20 -2.54 7.22 -14.84
C GLY A 20 -1.21 6.74 -15.46
N LYS A 21 -0.28 6.25 -14.64
CA LYS A 21 0.98 5.65 -15.11
C LYS A 21 0.95 4.14 -14.98
N GLU A 22 1.69 3.48 -15.85
CA GLU A 22 1.94 2.05 -15.83
C GLU A 22 3.45 1.81 -15.67
N TYR A 23 3.82 0.84 -14.84
CA TYR A 23 5.19 0.44 -14.59
C TYR A 23 5.30 -1.07 -14.70
N LEU A 24 6.40 -1.57 -15.24
CA LEU A 24 6.65 -3.00 -15.43
C LEU A 24 7.85 -3.46 -14.58
N MET A 25 7.70 -4.63 -13.95
CA MET A 25 8.78 -5.34 -13.26
C MET A 25 8.89 -6.75 -13.84
N ARG A 26 10.11 -7.15 -14.19
CA ARG A 26 10.45 -8.52 -14.61
C ARG A 26 11.42 -9.12 -13.62
N ALA A 27 11.16 -10.34 -13.17
CA ALA A 27 12.04 -11.08 -12.27
C ALA A 27 12.25 -12.49 -12.80
N HIS A 28 13.49 -12.96 -12.72
CA HIS A 28 13.87 -14.33 -13.03
C HIS A 28 14.43 -14.98 -11.76
N PHE A 29 13.91 -16.16 -11.43
CA PHE A 29 14.35 -16.93 -10.27
C PHE A 29 14.95 -18.24 -10.74
N GLY A 30 16.19 -18.52 -10.35
CA GLY A 30 16.78 -19.85 -10.48
C GLY A 30 16.19 -20.76 -9.41
N LEU A 31 15.58 -21.87 -9.83
CA LEU A 31 15.05 -22.88 -8.93
C LEU A 31 16.08 -24.01 -8.75
N PRO A 32 16.14 -24.66 -7.58
CA PRO A 32 16.91 -25.89 -7.41
C PRO A 32 16.44 -26.97 -8.39
N SER A 33 17.38 -27.80 -8.85
CA SER A 33 17.09 -28.93 -9.76
C SER A 33 16.33 -30.08 -9.10
N VAL A 34 16.33 -30.13 -7.76
CA VAL A 34 15.61 -31.14 -6.97
C VAL A 34 14.33 -30.52 -6.42
N SER A 35 13.19 -31.15 -6.70
CA SER A 35 11.89 -30.77 -6.15
C SER A 35 11.68 -31.35 -4.75
N ASN A 36 11.15 -30.56 -3.83
CA ASN A 36 10.63 -31.05 -2.56
C ASN A 36 9.12 -31.34 -2.72
N GLU A 37 8.73 -32.60 -2.79
CA GLU A 37 7.35 -33.04 -3.04
C GLU A 37 6.39 -32.70 -1.89
N GLU A 38 6.93 -32.42 -0.69
CA GLU A 38 6.16 -31.99 0.48
C GLU A 38 5.79 -30.50 0.48
N GLU A 39 6.40 -29.68 -0.39
CA GLU A 39 6.01 -28.27 -0.54
C GLU A 39 4.71 -28.16 -1.36
N LYS A 40 3.55 -28.35 -0.72
CA LYS A 40 2.30 -27.77 -1.21
C LYS A 40 2.50 -26.26 -1.33
N LYS A 41 2.77 -25.79 -2.54
CA LYS A 41 2.89 -24.37 -2.88
C LYS A 41 1.52 -23.72 -2.78
N ASP A 42 1.07 -23.41 -1.57
CA ASP A 42 0.13 -22.31 -1.40
C ASP A 42 0.81 -21.08 -1.98
N LYS A 43 0.31 -20.60 -3.12
CA LYS A 43 0.76 -19.36 -3.75
C LYS A 43 0.18 -18.23 -2.92
N PRO A 44 0.96 -17.57 -2.03
CA PRO A 44 0.41 -16.46 -1.27
C PRO A 44 -0.03 -15.35 -2.25
N PRO A 45 -1.08 -14.59 -1.92
CA PRO A 45 -1.46 -13.45 -2.73
C PRO A 45 -0.35 -12.39 -2.74
N ILE A 46 -0.33 -11.60 -3.80
CA ILE A 46 0.51 -10.41 -3.90
C ILE A 46 -0.14 -9.31 -3.05
N THR A 47 0.57 -8.82 -2.05
CA THR A 47 0.15 -7.66 -1.23
C THR A 47 0.74 -6.37 -1.80
N VAL A 48 -0.07 -5.32 -1.89
CA VAL A 48 0.39 -3.98 -2.30
C VAL A 48 0.25 -3.00 -1.15
N LYS A 49 1.32 -2.24 -0.88
CA LYS A 49 1.32 -1.15 0.09
C LYS A 49 1.43 0.19 -0.61
N PHE A 50 0.55 1.13 -0.30
CA PHE A 50 0.53 2.46 -0.91
C PHE A 50 -0.07 3.51 0.03
N GLU A 51 0.28 4.77 -0.25
CA GLU A 51 -0.31 5.95 0.37
C GLU A 51 -0.58 7.00 -0.72
N ILE A 52 -1.77 7.58 -0.74
CA ILE A 52 -2.18 8.63 -1.66
C ILE A 52 -2.58 9.85 -0.83
N PRO A 53 -1.75 10.91 -0.79
CA PRO A 53 -2.06 12.12 -0.04
C PRO A 53 -3.11 12.95 -0.78
N TYR A 54 -3.92 13.67 -0.01
CA TYR A 54 -4.93 14.63 -0.51
C TYR A 54 -6.00 14.03 -1.44
N PHE A 55 -6.18 12.71 -1.40
CA PHE A 55 -7.17 11.99 -2.20
C PHE A 55 -8.06 11.11 -1.32
N THR A 56 -9.34 11.03 -1.65
CA THR A 56 -10.32 10.17 -0.97
C THR A 56 -10.95 9.19 -1.97
N VAL A 57 -10.87 7.89 -1.67
CA VAL A 57 -11.52 6.85 -2.49
C VAL A 57 -13.02 6.81 -2.22
N SER A 58 -13.45 7.02 -0.97
CA SER A 58 -14.86 6.98 -0.57
C SER A 58 -15.64 8.24 -0.97
N GLY A 59 -14.98 9.30 -1.43
CA GLY A 59 -15.59 10.60 -1.68
C GLY A 59 -15.97 11.38 -0.41
N ILE A 60 -15.53 10.94 0.78
CA ILE A 60 -15.80 11.66 2.02
C ILE A 60 -15.21 13.08 1.99
N GLN A 61 -15.99 14.04 2.49
CA GLN A 61 -15.59 15.44 2.59
C GLN A 61 -16.05 16.03 3.93
N VAL A 62 -15.10 16.50 4.72
CA VAL A 62 -15.36 17.29 5.93
C VAL A 62 -15.84 18.68 5.50
N ARG A 63 -17.08 19.01 5.83
CA ARG A 63 -17.71 20.31 5.46
C ARG A 63 -17.50 21.38 6.52
N TYR A 64 -17.58 21.01 7.79
CA TYR A 64 -17.45 21.96 8.90
C TYR A 64 -16.80 21.28 10.11
N LEU A 65 -16.03 22.07 10.85
CA LEU A 65 -15.56 21.75 12.20
C LEU A 65 -15.99 22.89 13.10
N LYS A 66 -17.06 22.66 13.88
CA LYS A 66 -17.60 23.68 14.79
C LYS A 66 -16.86 23.64 16.11
N ILE A 67 -16.28 24.77 16.50
CA ILE A 67 -15.55 24.94 17.76
C ILE A 67 -16.35 25.92 18.62
N ILE A 68 -16.66 25.53 19.85
CA ILE A 68 -17.43 26.34 20.81
C ILE A 68 -16.53 26.54 22.02
N GLU A 69 -16.04 27.77 22.19
CA GLU A 69 -15.09 28.15 23.25
C GLU A 69 -15.50 29.50 23.85
N LYS A 70 -15.45 29.62 25.19
CA LYS A 70 -15.98 30.78 25.91
C LYS A 70 -14.94 31.88 26.11
N SER A 71 -13.65 31.55 26.02
CA SER A 71 -12.53 32.48 26.23
C SER A 71 -12.24 33.40 25.04
N GLY A 72 -12.94 33.26 23.91
CA GLY A 72 -12.69 34.04 22.69
C GLY A 72 -11.48 33.56 21.88
N TYR A 73 -10.91 32.40 22.23
CA TYR A 73 -9.82 31.78 21.46
C TYR A 73 -10.24 31.45 20.02
N GLN A 74 -9.45 31.91 19.05
CA GLN A 74 -9.63 31.58 17.64
C GLN A 74 -8.79 30.34 17.28
N ALA A 75 -9.47 29.23 17.00
CA ALA A 75 -8.82 28.01 16.54
C ALA A 75 -8.57 28.04 15.02
N LEU A 76 -7.50 27.36 14.59
CA LEU A 76 -7.14 27.17 13.19
C LEU A 76 -7.37 25.71 12.80
N PRO A 77 -8.56 25.36 12.29
CA PRO A 77 -8.85 23.98 11.90
C PRO A 77 -8.12 23.62 10.60
N TRP A 78 -7.46 22.47 10.56
CA TRP A 78 -6.88 21.91 9.34
C TRP A 78 -7.38 20.49 9.11
N VAL A 79 -7.50 20.11 7.83
CA VAL A 79 -7.87 18.77 7.41
C VAL A 79 -6.86 18.29 6.37
N ARG A 80 -6.41 17.04 6.51
CA ARG A 80 -5.64 16.35 5.49
C ARG A 80 -6.25 14.99 5.24
N TYR A 81 -6.48 14.67 3.97
CA TYR A 81 -6.91 13.33 3.55
C TYR A 81 -5.69 12.49 3.20
N ILE A 82 -5.72 11.24 3.62
CA ILE A 82 -4.73 10.23 3.25
C ILE A 82 -5.52 8.96 2.96
N THR A 83 -5.34 8.41 1.76
CA THR A 83 -5.80 7.07 1.44
C THR A 83 -4.61 6.12 1.59
N GLN A 84 -4.73 5.08 2.41
CA GLN A 84 -3.76 4.00 2.53
C GLN A 84 -4.39 2.68 2.12
N ASN A 85 -3.56 1.71 1.74
CA ASN A 85 -4.05 0.35 1.50
C ASN A 85 -4.62 -0.26 2.80
N GLY A 86 -5.76 -0.92 2.70
CA GLY A 86 -6.20 -1.90 3.71
C GLY A 86 -5.57 -3.26 3.42
N ASP A 87 -6.38 -4.32 3.51
CA ASP A 87 -6.00 -5.66 3.03
C ASP A 87 -6.09 -5.74 1.49
N TYR A 88 -5.13 -5.12 0.81
CA TYR A 88 -5.07 -5.06 -0.65
C TYR A 88 -4.25 -6.22 -1.20
N GLN A 89 -4.94 -7.28 -1.63
CA GLN A 89 -4.37 -8.55 -2.07
C GLN A 89 -4.81 -8.94 -3.49
N LEU A 90 -3.88 -9.41 -4.30
CA LEU A 90 -4.14 -10.00 -5.61
C LEU A 90 -3.77 -11.48 -5.60
N ARG A 91 -4.71 -12.37 -5.95
CA ARG A 91 -4.42 -13.80 -6.12
C ARG A 91 -4.00 -14.09 -7.55
N MET A 92 -2.91 -14.83 -7.71
CA MET A 92 -2.49 -15.34 -9.01
C MET A 92 -3.15 -16.71 -9.24
N GLY A 93 -3.65 -16.95 -10.45
CA GLY A 93 -4.08 -18.29 -10.90
C GLY A 93 -2.93 -19.31 -10.90
#